data_AF-A0A1G8LVB8-F1
#
_entry.id   AF-A0A1G8LVB8-F1
#
_cell.length_a   1.000
_cell.length_b   1.000
_cell.length_c   1.000
_cell.angle_alpha   90.00
_cell.angle_beta   90.00
_cell.angle_gamma   90.00
#
_symmetry.space_group_name_H-M   'P 1'
#
loop_
_entity.id
_entity.type
_entity.pdbx_description
1 polymer ?
#
loop_
_entity_poly.entity_id
_entity_poly.type
_entity_poly.pdbx_seq_one_letter_code
_entity_poly.pdbx_strand_id
1 'polypeptide(L)'
;MIVDEVVDLSRLQFALTAMYHFLFVPLTLGMAFLLAIMESLYVMTDKQVYKDMTKFWGKLFAINFALGVTTGITMEFQFGTNWAYYSHYVGDIFGAPLAIEALMAFFLESTLIGLFFFGWDRLSKRQHLAVTWLVALGSNMSALWILIANGWMQNPIGAEFNYVTMRMEMASFAELIFNPVAQVKFVHTVASGYVTGSVFVLAISSYYLLKGRDIAFAKRSFYIASAFGLASILSVIVLGDESGYEMGDVQKVKLAAVEAEWDTHPAPASFTAIGIPDSENMETNYAVKIPYLMGIIATRSLDEQVMGIKDIKVEHEARIRSGMVAYTLLQKVRDGSATDDEVAQFQERKVDLGYGFLLKRYLEEIDQASEAQIQAAVDDSIPNVGPMFWSFRVMVGLGMVMLIVIGLAFLQSAKQRVLDKPWLLKLAIVILPAPWLAIQCGWFVAEYGRQPWTIAEILPTAMSTSSLSASELIFSIVLICGFYTVALVVEMFLMFRFARLGPSSLKTGRYHFESADNAAEDARLLAKLTKARQSREDAKEATSHA
;
A
#
# COMPACT_ATOMS: atom_id res chain seq x y z
N MET A 1 -32.26 13.34 -2.72
CA MET A 1 -31.70 12.44 -1.68
C MET A 1 -30.60 11.59 -2.27
N ILE A 2 -29.47 11.43 -1.56
CA ILE A 2 -28.37 10.56 -1.98
C ILE A 2 -28.88 9.12 -2.04
N VAL A 3 -28.64 8.43 -3.15
CA VAL A 3 -29.04 7.03 -3.32
C VAL A 3 -27.89 6.17 -2.79
N ASP A 4 -28.06 5.60 -1.60
CA ASP A 4 -27.06 4.76 -0.94
C ASP A 4 -26.51 3.65 -1.87
N GLU A 5 -27.36 3.06 -2.71
CA GLU A 5 -26.95 2.06 -3.71
C GLU A 5 -25.90 2.60 -4.70
N VAL A 6 -26.04 3.83 -5.19
CA VAL A 6 -25.08 4.45 -6.11
C VAL A 6 -23.76 4.73 -5.42
N VAL A 7 -23.81 5.14 -4.15
CA VAL A 7 -22.61 5.38 -3.33
C VAL A 7 -21.84 4.09 -3.10
N ASP A 8 -22.53 3.03 -2.67
CA ASP A 8 -21.89 1.75 -2.37
C ASP A 8 -21.37 1.06 -3.63
N LEU A 9 -22.08 1.13 -4.75
CA LEU A 9 -21.58 0.62 -6.04
C LEU A 9 -20.34 1.42 -6.51
N SER A 10 -20.33 2.74 -6.36
CA SER A 10 -19.16 3.56 -6.71
C SER A 10 -17.95 3.25 -5.84
N ARG A 11 -18.15 3.06 -4.53
CA ARG A 11 -17.11 2.62 -3.58
C ARG A 11 -16.59 1.24 -3.93
N LEU A 12 -17.49 0.29 -4.20
CA LEU A 12 -17.12 -1.07 -4.59
C LEU A 12 -16.31 -1.07 -5.89
N GLN A 13 -16.74 -0.31 -6.90
CA GLN A 13 -16.04 -0.21 -8.16
C GLN A 13 -14.62 0.35 -7.99
N PHE A 14 -14.47 1.43 -7.21
CA PHE A 14 -13.17 2.02 -6.93
C PHE A 14 -12.29 1.06 -6.11
N ALA A 15 -12.86 0.39 -5.10
CA ALA A 15 -12.16 -0.60 -4.30
C ALA A 15 -11.62 -1.75 -5.15
N LEU A 16 -12.46 -2.32 -6.04
CA LEU A 16 -12.04 -3.40 -6.93
C LEU A 16 -10.91 -2.93 -7.86
N THR A 17 -11.05 -1.78 -8.51
CA THR A 17 -10.02 -1.25 -9.41
C THR A 17 -8.71 -0.98 -8.67
N ALA A 18 -8.76 -0.34 -7.51
CA ALA A 18 -7.59 -0.03 -6.70
C ALA A 18 -6.89 -1.29 -6.20
N MET A 19 -7.65 -2.27 -5.71
CA MET A 19 -7.09 -3.55 -5.25
C MET A 19 -6.42 -4.31 -6.40
N TYR A 20 -7.04 -4.37 -7.59
CA TYR A 20 -6.43 -4.97 -8.78
C TYR A 20 -5.16 -4.24 -9.20
N HIS A 21 -5.19 -2.91 -9.26
CA HIS A 21 -4.03 -2.12 -9.63
C HIS A 21 -2.85 -2.40 -8.68
N PHE A 22 -3.12 -2.44 -7.37
CA PHE A 22 -2.11 -2.68 -6.36
C PHE A 22 -1.66 -4.15 -6.23
N LEU A 23 -2.15 -5.07 -7.07
CA LEU A 23 -1.50 -6.37 -7.27
C LEU A 23 -0.19 -6.21 -8.04
N PHE A 24 -0.12 -5.24 -8.95
CA PHE A 24 1.02 -5.10 -9.88
C PHE A 24 2.02 -4.03 -9.43
N VAL A 25 1.54 -2.93 -8.82
CA VAL A 25 2.38 -1.82 -8.36
C VAL A 25 3.55 -2.24 -7.44
N PRO A 26 3.34 -2.99 -6.35
CA PRO A 26 4.43 -3.28 -5.41
C PRO A 26 5.51 -4.15 -6.06
N LEU A 27 5.15 -5.03 -6.99
CA LEU A 27 6.14 -5.82 -7.72
C LEU A 27 6.97 -4.95 -8.67
N THR A 28 6.38 -3.95 -9.34
CA THR A 28 7.12 -2.96 -10.15
C THR A 28 8.12 -2.19 -9.28
N LEU A 29 7.67 -1.62 -8.15
CA LEU A 29 8.52 -0.84 -7.24
C LEU A 29 9.74 -1.64 -6.76
N GLY A 30 9.53 -2.87 -6.28
CA GLY A 30 10.62 -3.70 -5.79
C GLY A 30 11.54 -4.23 -6.89
N MET A 31 10.97 -4.67 -8.01
CA MET A 31 11.76 -5.22 -9.11
C MET A 31 12.62 -4.17 -9.82
N ALA A 32 12.15 -2.93 -9.96
CA ALA A 32 12.93 -1.87 -10.60
C ALA A 32 14.28 -1.64 -9.90
N PHE A 33 14.27 -1.56 -8.55
CA PHE A 33 15.50 -1.48 -7.76
C PHE A 33 16.34 -2.75 -7.80
N LEU A 34 15.72 -3.93 -7.74
CA LEU A 34 16.46 -5.19 -7.86
C LEU A 34 17.18 -5.30 -9.22
N LEU A 35 16.55 -4.87 -10.31
CA LEU A 35 17.15 -4.81 -11.65
C LEU A 35 18.31 -3.82 -11.69
N ALA A 36 18.15 -2.64 -11.11
CA ALA A 36 19.20 -1.63 -11.02
C ALA A 36 20.41 -2.14 -10.20
N ILE A 37 20.18 -2.88 -9.11
CA ILE A 37 21.24 -3.53 -8.32
C ILE A 37 21.94 -4.63 -9.13
N MET A 38 21.19 -5.52 -9.78
CA MET A 38 21.76 -6.59 -10.60
C MET A 38 22.59 -6.04 -11.76
N GLU A 39 22.12 -4.98 -12.41
CA GLU A 39 22.85 -4.36 -13.50
C GLU A 39 24.07 -3.57 -13.01
N SER A 40 23.99 -2.92 -11.85
CA SER A 40 25.15 -2.30 -11.21
C SER A 40 26.26 -3.34 -10.98
N LEU A 41 25.90 -4.52 -10.45
CA LEU A 41 26.83 -5.63 -10.28
C LEU A 41 27.41 -6.13 -11.61
N TYR A 42 26.61 -6.15 -12.69
CA TYR A 42 27.13 -6.44 -14.03
C TYR A 42 28.17 -5.41 -14.47
N VAL A 43 27.86 -4.11 -14.39
CA VAL A 43 28.78 -3.04 -14.84
C VAL A 43 30.07 -3.02 -14.02
N MET A 44 29.97 -3.26 -12.70
CA MET A 44 31.10 -3.24 -11.77
C MET A 44 31.99 -4.48 -11.89
N THR A 45 31.41 -5.67 -12.11
CA THR A 45 32.16 -6.93 -12.08
C THR A 45 32.44 -7.56 -13.44
N ASP A 46 31.76 -7.07 -14.48
CA ASP A 46 31.78 -7.59 -15.86
C ASP A 46 31.38 -9.07 -15.97
N LYS A 47 30.76 -9.64 -14.93
CA LYS A 47 30.32 -11.04 -14.92
C LYS A 47 29.01 -11.19 -15.69
N GLN A 48 29.06 -11.95 -16.79
CA GLN A 48 27.93 -12.18 -17.69
C GLN A 48 26.65 -12.65 -16.99
N VAL A 49 26.75 -13.43 -15.92
CA VAL A 49 25.59 -13.93 -15.15
C VAL A 49 24.69 -12.79 -14.65
N TYR A 50 25.25 -11.63 -14.27
CA TYR A 50 24.45 -10.51 -13.79
C TYR A 50 23.68 -9.81 -14.92
N LYS A 51 24.26 -9.75 -16.13
CA LYS A 51 23.53 -9.28 -17.33
C LYS A 51 22.35 -10.20 -17.65
N ASP A 52 22.58 -11.52 -17.58
CA ASP A 52 21.52 -12.50 -17.82
C ASP A 52 20.46 -12.46 -16.70
N MET A 53 20.85 -12.22 -15.44
CA MET A 53 19.91 -11.97 -14.34
C MET A 53 19.03 -10.75 -14.62
N THR A 54 19.62 -9.59 -14.93
CA THR A 54 18.85 -8.38 -15.26
C THR A 54 17.88 -8.63 -16.42
N LYS A 55 18.30 -9.33 -17.48
CA LYS A 55 17.42 -9.65 -18.61
C LYS A 55 16.29 -10.62 -18.26
N PHE A 56 16.57 -11.67 -17.48
CA PHE A 56 15.55 -12.64 -17.07
C PHE A 56 14.51 -12.01 -16.14
N TRP A 57 14.97 -11.36 -15.07
CA TRP A 57 14.08 -10.70 -14.11
C TRP A 57 13.35 -9.52 -14.77
N GLY A 58 14.00 -8.83 -15.71
CA GLY A 58 13.39 -7.78 -16.54
C GLY A 58 12.23 -8.30 -17.37
N LYS A 59 12.28 -9.54 -17.86
CA LYS A 59 11.17 -10.17 -18.59
C LYS A 59 9.92 -10.35 -17.72
N LEU A 60 10.09 -10.80 -16.48
CA LEU A 60 8.97 -10.94 -15.54
C LEU A 60 8.45 -9.55 -15.12
N PHE A 61 9.35 -8.60 -14.89
CA PHE A 61 9.01 -7.20 -14.67
C PHE A 61 8.15 -6.62 -15.80
N ALA A 62 8.48 -6.87 -17.07
CA ALA A 62 7.69 -6.40 -18.21
C ALA A 62 6.24 -6.92 -18.20
N ILE A 63 6.06 -8.21 -17.87
CA ILE A 63 4.74 -8.86 -17.82
C ILE A 63 3.87 -8.18 -16.77
N ASN A 64 4.41 -7.96 -15.57
CA ASN A 64 3.72 -7.27 -14.49
C ASN A 64 3.45 -5.79 -14.82
N PHE A 65 4.46 -5.10 -15.36
CA PHE A 65 4.40 -3.67 -15.65
C PHE A 65 3.29 -3.33 -16.64
N ALA A 66 3.08 -4.17 -17.66
CA ALA A 66 2.03 -3.96 -18.66
C ALA A 66 0.62 -3.89 -18.02
N LEU A 67 0.33 -4.75 -17.03
CA LEU A 67 -0.96 -4.70 -16.32
C LEU A 67 -1.01 -3.57 -15.29
N GLY A 68 0.13 -3.23 -14.66
CA GLY A 68 0.24 -2.06 -13.80
C GLY A 68 -0.16 -0.77 -14.53
N VAL A 69 0.38 -0.53 -15.73
CA VAL A 69 -0.01 0.63 -16.56
C VAL A 69 -1.47 0.57 -16.95
N THR A 70 -1.94 -0.58 -17.44
CA THR A 70 -3.32 -0.75 -17.91
C THR A 70 -4.35 -0.43 -16.81
N THR A 71 -4.10 -0.94 -15.61
CA THR A 71 -4.97 -0.71 -14.45
C THR A 71 -4.85 0.72 -13.90
N GLY A 72 -3.67 1.33 -13.99
CA GLY A 72 -3.43 2.72 -13.59
C GLY A 72 -4.22 3.73 -14.40
N ILE A 73 -4.34 3.51 -15.72
CA ILE A 73 -5.16 4.35 -16.61
C ILE A 73 -6.62 4.40 -16.12
N THR A 74 -7.16 3.25 -15.73
CA THR A 74 -8.56 3.19 -15.26
C THR A 74 -8.72 3.90 -13.91
N MET A 75 -7.74 3.80 -13.00
CA MET A 75 -7.74 4.54 -11.74
C MET A 75 -7.79 6.05 -11.95
N GLU A 76 -6.94 6.58 -12.84
CA GLU A 76 -6.88 8.01 -13.15
C GLU A 76 -8.24 8.54 -13.65
N PHE A 77 -8.88 7.83 -14.59
CA PHE A 77 -10.17 8.24 -15.12
C PHE A 77 -11.33 8.05 -14.14
N GLN A 78 -11.25 7.11 -13.19
CA GLN A 78 -12.33 6.88 -12.23
C GLN A 78 -12.60 8.07 -11.32
N PHE A 79 -11.58 8.88 -10.99
CA PHE A 79 -11.78 10.14 -10.26
C PHE A 79 -12.73 11.08 -11.01
N GLY A 80 -12.64 11.12 -12.35
CA GLY A 80 -13.51 11.95 -13.18
C GLY A 80 -14.90 11.35 -13.43
N THR A 81 -14.99 10.03 -13.70
CA THR A 81 -16.27 9.42 -14.10
C THR A 81 -17.22 9.23 -12.91
N ASN A 82 -16.72 8.72 -11.79
CA ASN A 82 -17.56 8.24 -10.69
C ASN A 82 -17.54 9.16 -9.46
N TRP A 83 -16.60 10.10 -9.42
CA TRP A 83 -16.35 10.99 -8.30
C TRP A 83 -16.34 12.45 -8.75
N ALA A 84 -17.35 12.86 -9.53
CA ALA A 84 -17.39 14.20 -10.13
C ALA A 84 -17.48 15.33 -9.08
N TYR A 85 -18.28 15.18 -8.04
CA TYR A 85 -18.39 16.21 -6.99
C TYR A 85 -17.08 16.31 -6.20
N TYR A 86 -16.46 15.17 -5.87
CA TYR A 86 -15.09 15.15 -5.33
C TYR A 86 -14.09 15.91 -6.21
N SER A 87 -14.06 15.60 -7.51
CA SER A 87 -13.14 16.24 -8.45
C SER A 87 -13.34 17.75 -8.56
N HIS A 88 -14.59 18.21 -8.47
CA HIS A 88 -14.89 19.65 -8.40
C HIS A 88 -14.46 20.26 -7.06
N TYR A 89 -14.81 19.61 -5.95
CA TYR A 89 -14.68 20.15 -4.60
C TYR A 89 -13.23 20.27 -4.14
N VAL A 90 -12.34 19.38 -4.58
CA VAL A 90 -10.92 19.38 -4.17
C VAL A 90 -9.93 19.39 -5.32
N GLY A 91 -10.38 19.54 -6.56
CA GLY A 91 -9.53 19.44 -7.75
C GLY A 91 -8.36 20.42 -7.80
N ASP A 92 -8.51 21.59 -7.16
CA ASP A 92 -7.44 22.60 -7.08
C ASP A 92 -6.22 22.12 -6.28
N ILE A 93 -6.44 21.27 -5.26
CA ILE A 93 -5.38 20.71 -4.43
C ILE A 93 -5.00 19.31 -4.90
N PHE A 94 -5.99 18.42 -5.02
CA PHE A 94 -5.76 17.01 -5.32
C PHE A 94 -5.29 16.78 -6.76
N GLY A 95 -5.77 17.58 -7.73
CA GLY A 95 -5.40 17.42 -9.14
C GLY A 95 -3.96 17.79 -9.44
N ALA A 96 -3.36 18.70 -8.67
CA ALA A 96 -2.01 19.19 -8.94
C ALA A 96 -0.92 18.10 -8.78
N PRO A 97 -0.85 17.32 -7.68
CA PRO A 97 0.07 16.18 -7.57
C PRO A 97 -0.10 15.14 -8.68
N LEU A 98 -1.33 14.82 -9.08
CA LEU A 98 -1.61 13.85 -10.15
C LEU A 98 -1.08 14.33 -11.50
N ALA A 99 -1.25 15.62 -11.82
CA ALA A 99 -0.70 16.19 -13.05
C ALA A 99 0.84 16.21 -13.04
N ILE A 100 1.45 16.54 -11.90
CA ILE A 100 2.91 16.54 -11.74
C ILE A 100 3.46 15.11 -11.83
N GLU A 101 2.78 14.13 -11.24
CA GLU A 101 3.10 12.71 -11.37
C GLU A 101 3.23 12.31 -12.84
N ALA A 102 2.21 12.62 -13.63
CA ALA A 102 2.20 12.29 -15.05
C ALA A 102 3.40 12.92 -15.79
N LEU A 103 3.64 14.21 -15.58
CA LEU A 103 4.70 14.97 -16.25
C LEU A 103 6.12 14.53 -15.83
N MET A 104 6.32 14.21 -14.55
CA MET A 104 7.65 14.01 -13.98
C MET A 104 8.03 12.53 -13.87
N ALA A 105 7.09 11.68 -13.46
CA ALA A 105 7.34 10.27 -13.19
C ALA A 105 6.90 9.37 -14.35
N PHE A 106 5.64 9.46 -14.80
CA PHE A 106 5.13 8.56 -15.83
C PHE A 106 5.88 8.70 -17.15
N PHE A 107 6.14 9.94 -17.61
CA PHE A 107 6.94 10.14 -18.83
C PHE A 107 8.36 9.57 -18.70
N LEU A 108 9.00 9.75 -17.54
CA LEU A 108 10.36 9.24 -17.28
C LEU A 108 10.38 7.71 -17.33
N GLU A 109 9.51 7.06 -16.55
CA GLU A 109 9.46 5.61 -16.44
C GLU A 109 9.02 4.95 -17.76
N SER A 110 7.90 5.40 -18.34
CA SER A 110 7.33 4.80 -19.57
C SER A 110 8.22 4.98 -20.81
N THR A 111 9.00 6.06 -20.88
CA THR A 111 9.97 6.24 -21.95
C THR A 111 11.19 5.35 -21.73
N LEU A 112 11.76 5.39 -20.53
CA LEU A 112 13.03 4.72 -20.24
C LEU A 112 12.90 3.21 -20.11
N ILE A 113 11.73 2.67 -19.77
CA ILE A 113 11.50 1.22 -19.79
C ILE A 113 11.63 0.64 -21.20
N GLY A 114 11.23 1.40 -22.24
CA GLY A 114 11.48 1.02 -23.62
C GLY A 114 12.97 0.92 -23.93
N LEU A 115 13.76 1.91 -23.47
CA LEU A 115 15.23 1.86 -23.61
C LEU A 115 15.86 0.73 -22.78
N PHE A 116 15.32 0.39 -21.61
CA PHE A 116 15.80 -0.73 -20.80
C PHE A 116 15.67 -2.09 -21.51
N PHE A 117 14.60 -2.29 -22.28
CA PHE A 117 14.41 -3.55 -23.02
C PHE A 117 15.17 -3.59 -24.34
N PHE A 118 15.18 -2.51 -25.10
CA PHE A 118 15.70 -2.48 -26.46
C PHE A 118 17.10 -1.85 -26.59
N GLY A 119 17.63 -1.26 -25.52
CA GLY A 119 18.89 -0.53 -25.52
C GLY A 119 20.15 -1.38 -25.35
N TRP A 120 20.04 -2.67 -25.04
CA TRP A 120 21.18 -3.54 -24.71
C TRP A 120 22.30 -3.58 -25.75
N ASP A 121 21.95 -3.43 -27.04
CA ASP A 121 22.91 -3.48 -28.16
C ASP A 121 23.20 -2.09 -28.76
N ARG A 122 22.54 -1.03 -28.24
CA ARG A 122 22.66 0.35 -28.74
C ARG A 122 23.32 1.30 -27.72
N LEU A 123 23.29 0.96 -26.45
CA LEU A 123 23.86 1.76 -25.36
C LEU A 123 25.13 1.09 -24.83
N SER A 124 26.09 1.90 -24.38
CA SER A 124 27.17 1.37 -23.55
C SER A 124 26.62 0.84 -22.22
N LYS A 125 27.33 -0.08 -21.57
CA LYS A 125 26.90 -0.66 -20.29
C LYS A 125 26.62 0.37 -19.19
N ARG A 126 27.33 1.51 -19.19
CA ARG A 126 27.09 2.61 -18.24
C ARG A 126 25.86 3.43 -18.57
N GLN A 127 25.60 3.68 -19.86
CA GLN A 127 24.39 4.37 -20.31
C GLN A 127 23.15 3.51 -20.04
N HIS A 128 23.22 2.21 -20.31
CA HIS A 128 22.13 1.29 -20.01
C HIS A 128 21.85 1.25 -18.50
N LEU A 129 22.89 1.18 -17.66
CA LEU A 129 22.73 1.24 -16.22
C LEU A 129 22.06 2.55 -15.75
N ALA A 130 22.43 3.69 -16.34
CA ALA A 130 21.78 4.96 -16.02
C ALA A 130 20.28 4.94 -16.37
N VAL A 131 19.90 4.34 -17.50
CA VAL A 131 18.49 4.12 -17.86
C VAL A 131 17.78 3.29 -16.79
N THR A 132 18.37 2.18 -16.35
CA THR A 132 17.77 1.29 -15.35
C THR A 132 17.57 1.97 -13.99
N TRP A 133 18.51 2.79 -13.54
CA TRP A 133 18.35 3.58 -12.31
C TRP A 133 17.29 4.67 -12.45
N LEU A 134 17.18 5.30 -13.62
CA LEU A 134 16.15 6.31 -13.87
C LEU A 134 14.75 5.70 -13.98
N VAL A 135 14.62 4.46 -14.46
CA VAL A 135 13.35 3.69 -14.36
C VAL A 135 12.98 3.50 -12.89
N ALA A 136 13.91 3.02 -12.05
CA ALA A 136 13.67 2.84 -10.62
C ALA A 136 13.34 4.15 -9.88
N LEU A 137 14.01 5.25 -10.26
CA LEU A 137 13.70 6.58 -9.73
C LEU A 137 12.31 7.04 -10.17
N GLY A 138 11.96 6.86 -11.45
CA GLY A 138 10.63 7.18 -11.99
C GLY A 138 9.51 6.47 -11.25
N SER A 139 9.64 5.16 -11.02
CA SER A 139 8.65 4.38 -10.26
C SER A 139 8.44 4.94 -8.84
N ASN A 140 9.52 5.34 -8.16
CA ASN A 140 9.42 5.95 -6.83
C ASN A 140 8.86 7.38 -6.84
N MET A 141 9.18 8.16 -7.86
CA MET A 141 8.62 9.51 -8.00
C MET A 141 7.11 9.45 -8.26
N SER A 142 6.63 8.44 -8.98
CA SER A 142 5.20 8.19 -9.10
C SER A 142 4.58 7.88 -7.75
N ALA A 143 5.15 6.92 -7.02
CA ALA A 143 4.71 6.60 -5.65
C ALA A 143 4.71 7.83 -4.73
N LEU A 144 5.68 8.73 -4.85
CA LEU A 144 5.74 9.97 -4.07
C LEU A 144 4.54 10.87 -4.35
N TRP A 145 4.29 11.22 -5.61
CA TRP A 145 3.23 12.18 -5.95
C TRP A 145 1.83 11.64 -5.66
N ILE A 146 1.59 10.35 -5.94
CA ILE A 146 0.28 9.75 -5.63
C ILE A 146 0.06 9.61 -4.12
N LEU A 147 1.12 9.39 -3.32
CA LEU A 147 1.02 9.32 -1.87
C LEU A 147 0.99 10.70 -1.20
N ILE A 148 1.50 11.76 -1.84
CA ILE A 148 1.20 13.14 -1.46
C ILE A 148 -0.29 13.41 -1.61
N ALA A 149 -0.88 13.06 -2.76
CA ALA A 149 -2.30 13.23 -3.01
C ALA A 149 -3.14 12.46 -1.97
N ASN A 150 -2.86 11.17 -1.77
CA ASN A 150 -3.59 10.37 -0.79
C ASN A 150 -3.30 10.77 0.67
N GLY A 151 -2.07 11.17 1.00
CA GLY A 151 -1.72 11.69 2.32
C GLY A 151 -2.52 12.95 2.67
N TRP A 152 -2.73 13.83 1.70
CA TRP A 152 -3.62 14.99 1.85
C TRP A 152 -5.07 14.60 2.07
N MET A 153 -5.57 13.55 1.42
CA MET A 153 -6.94 13.04 1.68
C MET A 153 -7.12 12.59 3.15
N GLN A 154 -6.05 12.17 3.81
CA GLN A 154 -6.05 11.76 5.21
C GLN A 154 -5.83 12.96 6.16
N ASN A 155 -5.04 13.95 5.76
CA ASN A 155 -4.70 15.13 6.54
C ASN A 155 -4.72 16.40 5.67
N PRO A 156 -5.88 17.06 5.51
CA PRO A 156 -6.08 18.09 4.49
C PRO A 156 -5.54 19.48 4.90
N ILE A 157 -4.25 19.56 5.25
CA ILE A 157 -3.55 20.82 5.55
C ILE A 157 -3.23 21.61 4.26
N GLY A 158 -2.89 22.90 4.41
CA GLY A 158 -2.52 23.77 3.28
C GLY A 158 -3.66 24.10 2.33
N ALA A 159 -4.92 23.97 2.77
CA ALA A 159 -6.12 24.22 1.97
C ALA A 159 -7.19 24.96 2.78
N GLU A 160 -8.02 25.76 2.10
CA GLU A 160 -9.14 26.48 2.71
C GLU A 160 -10.43 26.34 1.91
N PHE A 161 -11.56 26.27 2.60
CA PHE A 161 -12.87 26.31 1.94
C PHE A 161 -13.22 27.73 1.50
N ASN A 162 -13.50 27.89 0.20
CA ASN A 162 -13.97 29.15 -0.38
C ASN A 162 -15.46 29.05 -0.71
N TYR A 163 -16.28 29.82 0.01
CA TYR A 163 -17.74 29.84 -0.15
C TYR A 163 -18.21 30.53 -1.45
N VAL A 164 -17.35 31.29 -2.13
CA VAL A 164 -17.67 31.90 -3.43
C VAL A 164 -17.56 30.86 -4.55
N THR A 165 -16.49 30.08 -4.55
CA THR A 165 -16.24 29.03 -5.55
C THR A 165 -16.81 27.67 -5.16
N MET A 166 -17.31 27.53 -3.92
CA MET A 166 -17.93 26.33 -3.34
C MET A 166 -17.02 25.09 -3.38
N ARG A 167 -15.73 25.30 -3.17
CA ARG A 167 -14.69 24.27 -3.19
C ARG A 167 -13.56 24.60 -2.23
N MET A 168 -12.72 23.60 -1.96
CA MET A 168 -11.43 23.80 -1.32
C MET A 168 -10.45 24.40 -2.32
N GLU A 169 -9.68 25.39 -1.89
CA GLU A 169 -8.62 26.03 -2.67
C GLU A 169 -7.27 25.90 -1.97
N MET A 170 -6.20 25.79 -2.77
CA MET A 170 -4.85 25.60 -2.24
C MET A 170 -4.35 26.89 -1.57
N ALA A 171 -4.02 26.81 -0.28
CA ALA A 171 -3.42 27.92 0.46
C ALA A 171 -1.88 27.84 0.48
N SER A 172 -1.32 26.62 0.56
CA SER A 172 0.13 26.40 0.64
C SER A 172 0.55 25.10 -0.05
N PHE A 173 1.21 25.22 -1.22
CA PHE A 173 1.77 24.06 -1.92
C PHE A 173 2.92 23.39 -1.13
N ALA A 174 3.64 24.16 -0.31
CA ALA A 174 4.72 23.62 0.52
C ALA A 174 4.16 22.70 1.62
N GLU A 175 3.08 23.11 2.29
CA GLU A 175 2.41 22.27 3.30
C GLU A 175 1.81 21.00 2.69
N LEU A 176 1.31 21.07 1.45
CA LEU A 176 0.85 19.90 0.71
C LEU A 176 1.99 18.88 0.50
N ILE A 177 3.15 19.32 0.01
CA ILE A 177 4.30 18.44 -0.24
C ILE A 177 4.86 17.86 1.05
N PHE A 178 5.05 18.71 2.07
CA PHE A 178 5.67 18.32 3.34
C PHE A 178 4.67 17.84 4.39
N ASN A 179 3.48 17.42 3.96
CA ASN A 179 2.48 16.82 4.82
C ASN A 179 3.06 15.59 5.53
N PRO A 180 3.08 15.54 6.88
CA PRO A 180 3.71 14.45 7.62
C PRO A 180 3.09 13.09 7.26
N VAL A 181 1.77 13.02 7.10
CA VAL A 181 1.07 11.78 6.71
C VAL A 181 1.50 11.33 5.31
N ALA A 182 1.74 12.25 4.38
CA ALA A 182 2.26 11.89 3.05
C ALA A 182 3.68 11.29 3.13
N GLN A 183 4.56 11.87 3.95
CA GLN A 183 5.93 11.39 4.11
C GLN A 183 5.95 9.94 4.63
N VAL A 184 5.20 9.69 5.70
CA VAL A 184 5.18 8.36 6.31
C VAL A 184 4.54 7.33 5.38
N LYS A 185 3.41 7.67 4.75
CA LYS A 185 2.77 6.79 3.76
C LYS A 185 3.69 6.50 2.59
N PHE A 186 4.44 7.49 2.10
CA PHE A 186 5.41 7.31 1.03
C PHE A 186 6.45 6.24 1.39
N VAL A 187 7.17 6.44 2.50
CA VAL A 187 8.27 5.54 2.84
C VAL A 187 7.75 4.15 3.20
N HIS A 188 6.65 4.03 3.95
CA HIS A 188 6.06 2.74 4.32
C HIS A 188 5.56 1.94 3.09
N THR A 189 4.87 2.59 2.16
CA THR A 189 4.31 1.94 0.96
C THR A 189 5.42 1.51 0.00
N VAL A 190 6.40 2.38 -0.24
CA VAL A 190 7.53 2.08 -1.14
C VAL A 190 8.39 0.95 -0.56
N ALA A 191 8.69 0.98 0.74
CA ALA A 191 9.42 -0.10 1.40
C ALA A 191 8.65 -1.43 1.33
N SER A 192 7.32 -1.41 1.42
CA SER A 192 6.47 -2.59 1.25
C SER A 192 6.52 -3.15 -0.18
N GLY A 193 6.60 -2.28 -1.19
CA GLY A 193 6.89 -2.68 -2.57
C GLY A 193 8.24 -3.37 -2.72
N TYR A 194 9.28 -2.84 -2.06
CA TYR A 194 10.61 -3.47 -2.05
C TYR A 194 10.60 -4.86 -1.41
N VAL A 195 9.90 -5.03 -0.29
CA VAL A 195 9.69 -6.36 0.31
C VAL A 195 9.02 -7.31 -0.67
N THR A 196 7.99 -6.85 -1.38
CA THR A 196 7.26 -7.66 -2.37
C THR A 196 8.19 -8.15 -3.49
N GLY A 197 8.95 -7.25 -4.11
CA GLY A 197 9.94 -7.62 -5.13
C GLY A 197 11.00 -8.60 -4.61
N SER A 198 11.51 -8.37 -3.39
CA SER A 198 12.48 -9.26 -2.75
C SER A 198 11.90 -10.65 -2.48
N VAL A 199 10.71 -10.77 -1.90
CA VAL A 199 10.05 -12.05 -1.65
C VAL A 199 9.77 -12.78 -2.97
N PHE A 200 9.36 -12.09 -4.02
CA PHE A 200 9.15 -12.66 -5.34
C PHE A 200 10.42 -13.30 -5.91
N VAL A 201 11.53 -12.56 -5.95
CA VAL A 201 12.83 -13.08 -6.42
C VAL A 201 13.33 -14.21 -5.52
N LEU A 202 13.14 -14.10 -4.20
CA LEU A 202 13.55 -15.09 -3.22
C LEU A 202 12.79 -16.42 -3.40
N ALA A 203 11.48 -16.37 -3.58
CA ALA A 203 10.61 -17.53 -3.78
C ALA A 203 10.96 -18.28 -5.07
N ILE A 204 11.06 -17.57 -6.20
CA ILE A 204 11.38 -18.17 -7.50
C ILE A 204 12.82 -18.74 -7.49
N SER A 205 13.77 -18.02 -6.90
CA SER A 205 15.14 -18.54 -6.74
C SER A 205 15.17 -19.79 -5.87
N SER A 206 14.37 -19.83 -4.79
CA SER A 206 14.24 -21.00 -3.93
C SER A 206 13.65 -22.21 -4.67
N TYR A 207 12.69 -21.98 -5.56
CA TYR A 207 12.15 -23.01 -6.44
C TYR A 207 13.23 -23.62 -7.33
N TYR A 208 14.09 -22.82 -7.95
CA TYR A 208 15.21 -23.32 -8.76
C TYR A 208 16.22 -24.12 -7.93
N LEU A 209 16.58 -23.62 -6.75
CA LEU A 209 17.50 -24.30 -5.84
C LEU A 209 16.97 -25.66 -5.36
N LEU A 210 15.67 -25.75 -5.04
CA LEU A 210 15.02 -27.00 -4.67
C LEU A 210 14.95 -28.01 -5.82
N LYS A 211 14.87 -27.52 -7.06
CA LYS A 211 14.90 -28.36 -8.26
C LYS A 211 16.32 -28.69 -8.72
N GLY A 212 17.35 -28.14 -8.08
CA GLY A 212 18.74 -28.31 -8.50
C GLY A 212 19.04 -27.73 -9.88
N ARG A 213 18.38 -26.62 -10.25
CA ARG A 213 18.49 -25.97 -11.57
C ARG A 213 19.18 -24.62 -11.47
N ASP A 214 20.03 -24.33 -12.44
CA ASP A 214 20.72 -23.05 -12.63
C ASP A 214 21.30 -22.52 -11.30
N ILE A 215 21.99 -23.38 -10.55
CA ILE A 215 22.31 -23.14 -9.13
C ILE A 215 23.12 -21.85 -8.95
N ALA A 216 24.05 -21.57 -9.87
CA ALA A 216 24.86 -20.36 -9.86
C ALA A 216 24.01 -19.08 -10.03
N PHE A 217 22.99 -19.11 -10.89
CA PHE A 217 22.06 -18.02 -11.13
C PHE A 217 21.14 -17.82 -9.93
N ALA A 218 20.53 -18.92 -9.47
CA ALA A 218 19.55 -18.90 -8.38
C ALA A 218 20.18 -18.46 -7.06
N LYS A 219 21.40 -18.91 -6.72
CA LYS A 219 22.11 -18.46 -5.51
C LYS A 219 22.37 -16.95 -5.51
N ARG A 220 22.82 -16.38 -6.64
CA ARG A 220 23.10 -14.94 -6.73
C ARG A 220 21.83 -14.10 -6.62
N SER A 221 20.77 -14.53 -7.31
CA SER A 221 19.45 -13.89 -7.21
C SER A 221 18.92 -13.94 -5.77
N PHE A 222 19.03 -15.10 -5.11
CA PHE A 222 18.65 -15.27 -3.71
C PHE A 222 19.44 -14.35 -2.77
N TYR A 223 20.76 -14.24 -2.96
CA TYR A 223 21.61 -13.39 -2.10
C TYR A 223 21.21 -11.92 -2.20
N ILE A 224 21.06 -11.39 -3.43
CA ILE A 224 20.66 -10.01 -3.67
C ILE A 224 19.28 -9.74 -3.05
N ALA A 225 18.30 -10.59 -3.32
CA ALA A 225 16.95 -10.44 -2.81
C ALA A 225 16.88 -10.53 -1.28
N SER A 226 17.64 -11.44 -0.66
CA SER A 226 17.68 -11.55 0.81
C SER A 226 18.30 -10.34 1.49
N ALA A 227 19.34 -9.74 0.89
CA ALA A 227 20.00 -8.57 1.44
C ALA A 227 19.14 -7.31 1.28
N PHE A 228 18.65 -7.04 0.08
CA PHE A 228 17.73 -5.93 -0.18
C PHE A 228 16.45 -6.08 0.64
N GLY A 229 15.85 -7.27 0.62
CA GLY A 229 14.64 -7.58 1.37
C GLY A 229 14.78 -7.40 2.88
N LEU A 230 15.95 -7.71 3.47
CA LEU A 230 16.18 -7.49 4.89
C LEU A 230 16.17 -6.00 5.24
N ALA A 231 16.87 -5.17 4.45
CA ALA A 231 16.83 -3.73 4.65
C ALA A 231 15.41 -3.17 4.48
N SER A 232 14.69 -3.64 3.46
CA SER A 232 13.31 -3.22 3.19
C SER A 232 12.33 -3.61 4.30
N ILE A 233 12.35 -4.86 4.79
CA ILE A 233 11.39 -5.30 5.81
C ILE A 233 11.64 -4.64 7.16
N LEU A 234 12.90 -4.36 7.51
CA LEU A 234 13.23 -3.57 8.69
C LEU A 234 12.69 -2.14 8.55
N SER A 235 12.83 -1.54 7.36
CA SER A 235 12.25 -0.23 7.06
C SER A 235 10.72 -0.24 7.20
N VAL A 236 10.03 -1.25 6.65
CA VAL A 236 8.56 -1.38 6.77
C VAL A 236 8.11 -1.44 8.22
N ILE A 237 8.80 -2.20 9.08
CA ILE A 237 8.40 -2.38 10.47
C ILE A 237 8.62 -1.10 11.29
N VAL A 238 9.81 -0.49 11.18
CA VAL A 238 10.13 0.73 11.92
C VAL A 238 9.21 1.89 11.49
N LEU A 239 8.97 2.03 10.19
CA LEU A 239 8.11 3.10 9.67
C LEU A 239 6.62 2.78 9.82
N GLY A 240 6.25 1.50 9.96
CA GLY A 240 4.87 1.13 10.30
C GLY A 240 4.52 1.56 11.71
N ASP A 241 5.47 1.44 12.63
CA ASP A 241 5.33 1.92 14.00
C ASP A 241 5.27 3.47 14.05
N GLU A 242 6.10 4.16 13.27
CA GLU A 242 6.02 5.62 13.14
C GLU A 242 4.72 6.08 12.45
N SER A 243 4.23 5.33 11.46
CA SER A 243 2.89 5.55 10.88
C SER A 243 1.75 5.36 11.86
N GLY A 244 1.86 4.42 12.79
CA GLY A 244 0.85 4.23 13.83
C GLY A 244 0.76 5.44 14.76
N TYR A 245 1.91 6.02 15.09
CA TYR A 245 2.03 7.20 15.95
C TYR A 245 1.50 8.47 15.27
N GLU A 246 2.01 8.85 14.09
CA GLU A 246 1.56 10.03 13.34
C GLU A 246 0.05 9.96 13.01
N MET A 247 -0.45 8.76 12.72
CA MET A 247 -1.88 8.54 12.50
C MET A 247 -2.71 8.63 13.79
N GLY A 248 -2.13 8.33 14.95
CA GLY A 248 -2.76 8.55 16.25
C GLY A 248 -2.99 10.03 16.56
N ASP A 249 -2.01 10.86 16.17
CA ASP A 249 -2.10 12.32 16.34
C ASP A 249 -3.12 12.96 15.39
N VAL A 250 -3.17 12.50 14.13
CA VAL A 250 -4.02 13.10 13.09
C VAL A 250 -5.40 12.45 12.94
N GLN A 251 -5.51 11.13 13.16
CA GLN A 251 -6.75 10.36 12.94
C GLN A 251 -7.02 9.35 14.07
N LYS A 252 -7.39 9.89 15.23
CA LYS A 252 -7.70 9.12 16.46
C LYS A 252 -8.72 8.00 16.24
N VAL A 253 -9.76 8.24 15.43
CA VAL A 253 -10.81 7.26 15.08
C VAL A 253 -10.20 5.98 14.53
N LYS A 254 -9.24 6.11 13.60
CA LYS A 254 -8.64 4.97 12.92
C LYS A 254 -7.79 4.14 13.87
N LEU A 255 -6.99 4.80 14.72
CA LEU A 255 -6.20 4.15 15.76
C LEU A 255 -7.09 3.38 16.75
N ALA A 256 -8.14 4.03 17.26
CA ALA A 256 -9.08 3.40 18.18
C ALA A 256 -9.82 2.21 17.52
N ALA A 257 -10.19 2.32 16.24
CA ALA A 257 -10.85 1.26 15.49
C ALA A 257 -9.93 0.07 15.18
N VAL A 258 -8.65 0.28 14.80
CA VAL A 258 -7.76 -0.87 14.57
C VAL A 258 -7.48 -1.63 15.86
N GLU A 259 -7.45 -0.96 17.01
CA GLU A 259 -7.22 -1.59 18.31
C GLU A 259 -8.47 -2.13 19.01
N ALA A 260 -9.65 -1.82 18.47
CA ALA A 260 -10.93 -2.06 19.12
C ALA A 260 -10.96 -1.49 20.54
N GLU A 261 -10.50 -0.25 20.67
CA GLU A 261 -10.44 0.49 21.93
C GLU A 261 -11.73 1.32 22.11
N TRP A 262 -12.67 0.75 22.85
CA TRP A 262 -14.01 1.31 23.00
C TRP A 262 -14.10 2.42 24.05
N ASP A 263 -13.41 2.22 25.17
CA ASP A 263 -13.37 3.13 26.32
C ASP A 263 -12.02 3.84 26.38
N THR A 264 -12.01 5.09 26.80
CA THR A 264 -10.75 5.79 27.09
C THR A 264 -10.13 5.22 28.35
N HIS A 265 -8.93 4.66 28.22
CA HIS A 265 -8.23 4.05 29.34
C HIS A 265 -7.15 5.02 29.89
N PRO A 266 -7.06 5.17 31.22
CA PRO A 266 -5.95 5.91 31.81
C PRO A 266 -4.64 5.18 31.49
N ALA A 267 -3.58 5.96 31.33
CA ALA A 267 -2.26 5.40 31.10
C ALA A 267 -1.84 4.49 32.28
N PRO A 268 -1.19 3.34 32.02
CA PRO A 268 -0.71 2.86 30.73
C PRO A 268 -1.72 1.95 29.99
N ALA A 269 -1.95 2.25 28.71
CA ALA A 269 -2.88 1.49 27.87
C ALA A 269 -2.32 0.12 27.43
N SER A 270 -3.21 -0.89 27.32
CA SER A 270 -2.86 -2.26 26.93
C SER A 270 -3.17 -2.52 25.44
N PHE A 271 -2.33 -3.28 24.75
CA PHE A 271 -2.51 -3.65 23.34
C PHE A 271 -3.35 -4.92 23.20
N THR A 272 -4.38 -4.93 22.35
CA THR A 272 -5.26 -6.09 22.18
C THR A 272 -4.72 -7.03 21.09
N ALA A 273 -3.94 -8.04 21.47
CA ALA A 273 -3.28 -8.92 20.49
C ALA A 273 -4.25 -9.79 19.69
N ILE A 274 -5.31 -10.30 20.33
CA ILE A 274 -6.41 -11.03 19.68
C ILE A 274 -7.70 -10.79 20.46
N GLY A 275 -8.83 -10.79 19.77
CA GLY A 275 -10.16 -10.59 20.34
C GLY A 275 -11.23 -10.61 19.25
N ILE A 276 -12.49 -10.61 19.64
CA ILE A 276 -13.64 -10.50 18.73
C ILE A 276 -14.34 -9.17 19.06
N PRO A 277 -14.10 -8.12 18.27
CA PRO A 277 -14.78 -6.84 18.45
C PRO A 277 -16.28 -6.96 18.21
N ASP A 278 -17.08 -6.39 19.10
CA ASP A 278 -18.53 -6.31 19.02
C ASP A 278 -18.93 -4.83 18.98
N SER A 279 -19.23 -4.34 17.78
CA SER A 279 -19.63 -2.95 17.55
C SER A 279 -21.00 -2.61 18.09
N GLU A 280 -21.90 -3.58 18.29
CA GLU A 280 -23.24 -3.34 18.83
C GLU A 280 -23.16 -3.05 20.32
N ASN A 281 -22.39 -3.88 21.05
CA ASN A 281 -22.19 -3.71 22.49
C ASN A 281 -21.03 -2.76 22.85
N MET A 282 -20.23 -2.34 21.85
CA MET A 282 -19.00 -1.54 22.05
C MET A 282 -18.04 -2.19 23.04
N GLU A 283 -17.79 -3.49 22.87
CA GLU A 283 -16.91 -4.30 23.70
C GLU A 283 -16.06 -5.25 22.84
N THR A 284 -14.95 -5.75 23.38
CA THR A 284 -14.11 -6.77 22.71
C THR A 284 -14.13 -8.07 23.49
N ASN A 285 -14.82 -9.07 22.93
CA ASN A 285 -14.97 -10.39 23.53
C ASN A 285 -13.68 -11.22 23.38
N TYR A 286 -13.40 -12.08 24.37
CA TYR A 286 -12.24 -13.00 24.37
C TYR A 286 -10.88 -12.30 24.15
N ALA A 287 -10.75 -11.06 24.62
CA ALA A 287 -9.55 -10.24 24.41
C ALA A 287 -8.33 -10.79 25.16
N VAL A 288 -7.22 -11.00 24.44
CA VAL A 288 -5.90 -11.23 25.03
C VAL A 288 -5.12 -9.92 24.90
N LYS A 289 -4.91 -9.25 26.03
CA LYS A 289 -4.21 -7.96 26.09
C LYS A 289 -2.74 -8.13 26.51
N ILE A 290 -1.85 -7.38 25.87
CA ILE A 290 -0.45 -7.21 26.26
C ILE A 290 -0.33 -5.89 27.03
N PRO A 291 -0.05 -5.91 28.34
CA PRO A 291 0.01 -4.70 29.16
C PRO A 291 1.06 -3.70 28.65
N TYR A 292 0.80 -2.39 28.83
CA TYR A 292 1.69 -1.25 28.53
C TYR A 292 2.08 -1.03 27.06
N LEU A 293 1.90 -2.03 26.20
CA LEU A 293 2.40 -1.98 24.82
C LEU A 293 1.68 -0.91 23.97
N MET A 294 0.40 -0.67 24.23
CA MET A 294 -0.37 0.30 23.45
C MET A 294 0.08 1.73 23.70
N GLY A 295 0.34 2.14 24.94
CA GLY A 295 0.89 3.48 25.23
C GLY A 295 2.21 3.73 24.50
N ILE A 296 3.09 2.72 24.45
CA ILE A 296 4.39 2.84 23.77
C ILE A 296 4.21 3.00 22.24
N ILE A 297 3.28 2.27 21.63
CA ILE A 297 3.05 2.30 20.18
C ILE A 297 2.26 3.55 19.77
N ALA A 298 1.19 3.87 20.49
CA ALA A 298 0.24 4.91 20.14
C ALA A 298 0.69 6.31 20.54
N THR A 299 1.29 6.48 21.72
CA THR A 299 1.60 7.81 22.28
C THR A 299 3.09 8.01 22.58
N ARG A 300 3.93 6.99 22.35
CA ARG A 300 5.36 6.97 22.79
C ARG A 300 5.54 7.22 24.29
N SER A 301 4.48 7.01 25.07
CA SER A 301 4.42 7.37 26.48
C SER A 301 3.76 6.28 27.31
N LEU A 302 4.16 6.17 28.57
CA LEU A 302 3.49 5.32 29.56
C LEU A 302 2.48 6.10 30.40
N ASP A 303 2.41 7.42 30.20
CA ASP A 303 1.66 8.36 31.04
C ASP A 303 0.54 9.09 30.27
N GLU A 304 0.49 8.93 28.93
CA GLU A 304 -0.55 9.52 28.09
C GLU A 304 -1.71 8.56 27.85
N GLN A 305 -2.92 9.13 27.87
CA GLN A 305 -4.18 8.42 27.66
C GLN A 305 -4.45 8.20 26.17
N VAL A 306 -4.97 7.02 25.84
CA VAL A 306 -5.43 6.69 24.48
C VAL A 306 -6.95 6.85 24.46
N MET A 307 -7.43 7.72 23.56
CA MET A 307 -8.85 8.03 23.46
C MET A 307 -9.62 6.86 22.85
N GLY A 308 -10.70 6.46 23.51
CA GLY A 308 -11.59 5.39 23.04
C GLY A 308 -12.72 5.90 22.14
N ILE A 309 -13.36 4.98 21.42
CA ILE A 309 -14.42 5.28 20.46
C ILE A 309 -15.61 6.03 21.09
N LYS A 310 -15.97 5.74 22.35
CA LYS A 310 -17.11 6.39 23.02
C LYS A 310 -16.89 7.91 23.18
N ASP A 311 -15.69 8.33 23.60
CA ASP A 311 -15.39 9.75 23.77
C ASP A 311 -15.25 10.46 22.42
N ILE A 312 -14.71 9.77 21.41
CA ILE A 312 -14.66 10.26 20.03
C ILE A 312 -16.08 10.54 19.50
N LYS A 313 -17.05 9.66 19.78
CA LYS A 313 -18.45 9.89 19.39
C LYS A 313 -19.03 11.15 20.02
N VAL A 314 -18.70 11.43 21.28
CA VAL A 314 -19.13 12.67 21.97
C VAL A 314 -18.53 13.90 21.28
N GLU A 315 -17.25 13.86 20.91
CA GLU A 315 -16.60 14.95 20.15
C GLU A 315 -17.27 15.13 18.78
N HIS A 316 -17.51 14.05 18.05
CA HIS A 316 -18.16 14.08 16.75
C HIS A 316 -19.58 14.62 16.82
N GLU A 317 -20.35 14.29 17.86
CA GLU A 317 -21.69 14.85 18.04
C GLU A 317 -21.65 16.38 18.17
N ALA A 318 -20.73 16.90 18.99
CA ALA A 318 -20.56 18.35 19.14
C ALA A 318 -20.18 19.01 17.81
N ARG A 319 -19.27 18.39 17.04
CA ARG A 319 -18.85 18.88 15.72
C ARG A 319 -19.95 18.81 14.68
N ILE A 320 -20.79 17.76 14.69
CA ILE A 320 -21.97 17.67 13.80
C ILE A 320 -22.94 18.82 14.08
N ARG A 321 -23.24 19.08 15.35
CA ARG A 321 -24.13 20.20 15.75
C ARG A 321 -23.52 21.56 15.38
N SER A 322 -22.20 21.74 15.57
CA SER A 322 -21.47 22.92 15.11
C SER A 322 -21.56 23.09 13.59
N GLY A 323 -21.38 22.00 12.84
CA GLY A 323 -21.46 21.95 11.39
C GLY A 323 -22.85 22.23 10.82
N MET A 324 -23.92 21.87 11.53
CA MET A 324 -25.29 22.28 11.18
C MET A 324 -25.42 23.81 11.16
N VAL A 325 -24.91 24.47 12.20
CA VAL A 325 -24.91 25.95 12.29
C VAL A 325 -24.05 26.54 11.16
N ALA A 326 -22.86 25.98 10.92
CA ALA A 326 -21.99 26.42 9.83
C ALA A 326 -22.68 26.33 8.46
N TYR A 327 -23.46 25.27 8.22
CA TYR A 327 -24.21 25.10 6.98
C TYR A 327 -25.36 26.11 6.83
N THR A 328 -26.13 26.37 7.89
CA THR A 328 -27.17 27.39 7.88
C THR A 328 -26.59 28.77 7.57
N LEU A 329 -25.45 29.10 8.19
CA LEU A 329 -24.74 30.34 7.90
C LEU A 329 -24.22 30.37 6.47
N LEU A 330 -23.68 29.26 5.94
CA LEU A 330 -23.24 29.15 4.55
C LEU A 330 -24.38 29.45 3.57
N GLN A 331 -25.62 29.02 3.84
CA GLN A 331 -26.77 29.37 3.00
C GLN A 331 -26.96 30.89 2.91
N LYS A 332 -26.93 31.58 4.06
CA LYS A 332 -27.07 33.05 4.14
C LYS A 332 -25.88 33.80 3.51
N VAL A 333 -24.67 33.26 3.66
CA VAL A 333 -23.48 33.86 3.05
C VAL A 333 -23.56 33.72 1.52
N ARG A 334 -24.05 32.58 1.04
CA ARG A 334 -24.18 32.29 -0.39
C ARG A 334 -25.30 33.07 -1.08
N ASP A 335 -26.42 33.28 -0.41
CA ASP A 335 -27.54 34.06 -0.96
C ASP A 335 -27.35 35.59 -0.79
N GLY A 336 -26.30 36.01 -0.07
CA GLY A 336 -25.97 37.41 0.17
C GLY A 336 -26.82 38.08 1.24
N SER A 337 -27.59 37.32 2.03
CA SER A 337 -28.43 37.83 3.11
C SER A 337 -27.73 37.87 4.47
N ALA A 338 -26.55 37.27 4.61
CA ALA A 338 -25.78 37.26 5.86
C ALA A 338 -25.30 38.66 6.27
N THR A 339 -25.43 38.96 7.56
CA THR A 339 -24.79 40.11 8.21
C THR A 339 -23.28 39.90 8.39
N ASP A 340 -22.52 40.97 8.60
CA ASP A 340 -21.08 40.89 8.85
C ASP A 340 -20.74 39.99 10.05
N ASP A 341 -21.58 39.98 11.08
CA ASP A 341 -21.44 39.11 12.25
C ASP A 341 -21.68 37.63 11.88
N GLU A 342 -22.68 37.34 11.06
CA GLU A 342 -22.95 35.97 10.58
C GLU A 342 -21.84 35.46 9.65
N VAL A 343 -21.23 36.34 8.86
CA VAL A 343 -20.03 36.00 8.07
C VAL A 343 -18.87 35.65 9.00
N ALA A 344 -18.64 36.42 10.06
CA ALA A 344 -17.58 36.13 11.04
C ALA A 344 -17.84 34.79 11.77
N GLN A 345 -19.07 34.54 12.21
CA GLN A 345 -19.46 33.27 12.82
C GLN A 345 -19.29 32.08 11.85
N PHE A 346 -19.58 32.27 10.56
CA PHE A 346 -19.33 31.24 9.55
C PHE A 346 -17.84 30.93 9.43
N GLN A 347 -16.98 31.96 9.38
CA GLN A 347 -15.54 31.77 9.26
C GLN A 347 -14.94 31.02 10.45
N GLU A 348 -15.47 31.21 11.67
CA GLU A 348 -15.06 30.48 12.86
C GLU A 348 -15.48 29.01 12.80
N ARG A 349 -16.72 28.74 12.35
CA ARG A 349 -17.32 27.40 12.37
C ARG A 349 -17.11 26.58 11.10
N LYS A 350 -16.55 27.17 10.03
CA LYS A 350 -16.36 26.49 8.73
C LYS A 350 -15.50 25.21 8.83
N VAL A 351 -14.67 25.10 9.85
CA VAL A 351 -13.86 23.90 10.14
C VAL A 351 -14.70 22.66 10.41
N ASP A 352 -15.92 22.83 10.94
CA ASP A 352 -16.85 21.74 11.24
C ASP A 352 -17.89 21.52 10.13
N LEU A 353 -17.81 22.27 9.02
CA LEU A 353 -18.79 22.19 7.93
C LEU A 353 -18.90 20.76 7.37
N GLY A 354 -17.78 20.02 7.28
CA GLY A 354 -17.77 18.63 6.84
C GLY A 354 -18.55 17.69 7.76
N TYR A 355 -18.54 17.93 9.07
CA TYR A 355 -19.35 17.17 10.03
C TYR A 355 -20.84 17.45 9.87
N GLY A 356 -21.21 18.71 9.57
CA GLY A 356 -22.58 19.04 9.17
C GLY A 356 -23.02 18.25 7.92
N PHE A 357 -22.12 18.08 6.95
CA PHE A 357 -22.42 17.31 5.73
C PHE A 357 -22.67 15.82 5.96
N LEU A 358 -22.27 15.22 7.08
CA LEU A 358 -22.63 13.82 7.38
C LEU A 358 -24.16 13.63 7.41
N LEU A 359 -24.91 14.66 7.82
CA LEU A 359 -26.37 14.63 7.85
C LEU A 359 -26.99 14.60 6.45
N LYS A 360 -26.27 15.03 5.39
CA LYS A 360 -26.81 15.04 4.01
C LYS A 360 -27.19 13.66 3.49
N ARG A 361 -26.68 12.60 4.11
CA ARG A 361 -27.10 11.22 3.83
C ARG A 361 -28.57 10.97 4.18
N TYR A 362 -29.06 11.55 5.27
CA TYR A 362 -30.42 11.28 5.80
C TYR A 362 -31.45 12.32 5.39
N LEU A 363 -31.04 13.58 5.15
CA LEU A 363 -31.96 14.67 4.83
C LEU A 363 -31.32 15.75 3.95
N GLU A 364 -32.15 16.45 3.19
CA GLU A 364 -31.70 17.56 2.33
C GLU A 364 -31.48 18.84 3.14
N GLU A 365 -32.39 19.22 4.03
CA GLU A 365 -32.25 20.42 4.87
C GLU A 365 -31.69 20.05 6.26
N ILE A 366 -30.36 20.09 6.40
CA ILE A 366 -29.69 19.54 7.59
C ILE A 366 -29.95 20.32 8.89
N ASP A 367 -30.44 21.55 8.80
CA ASP A 367 -30.85 22.37 9.95
C ASP A 367 -32.12 21.85 10.62
N GLN A 368 -32.86 20.96 9.95
CA GLN A 368 -34.07 20.30 10.46
C GLN A 368 -33.81 18.87 10.96
N ALA A 369 -32.55 18.48 11.16
CA ALA A 369 -32.21 17.14 11.61
C ALA A 369 -32.81 16.84 12.98
N SER A 370 -33.53 15.73 13.08
CA SER A 370 -34.00 15.20 14.37
C SER A 370 -32.85 14.65 15.18
N GLU A 371 -33.01 14.59 16.51
CA GLU A 371 -32.04 13.99 17.42
C GLU A 371 -31.66 12.54 17.04
N ALA A 372 -32.62 11.77 16.53
CA ALA A 372 -32.37 10.41 16.02
C ALA A 372 -31.46 10.40 14.79
N GLN A 373 -31.59 11.37 13.88
CA GLN A 373 -30.72 11.49 12.70
C GLN A 373 -29.33 12.01 13.07
N ILE A 374 -29.22 12.89 14.07
CA ILE A 374 -27.93 13.32 14.62
C ILE A 374 -27.20 12.12 15.22
N GLN A 375 -27.88 11.32 16.04
CA GLN A 375 -27.29 10.12 16.62
C GLN A 375 -26.87 9.10 15.55
N ALA A 376 -27.70 8.88 14.52
CA ALA A 376 -27.34 8.02 13.39
C ALA A 376 -26.08 8.51 12.67
N ALA A 377 -25.94 9.83 12.45
CA ALA A 377 -24.75 10.42 11.84
C ALA A 377 -23.50 10.25 12.72
N VAL A 378 -23.65 10.36 14.05
CA VAL A 378 -22.57 10.07 15.01
C VAL A 378 -22.16 8.60 14.94
N ASP A 379 -23.10 7.68 14.86
CA ASP A 379 -22.79 6.25 14.77
C ASP A 379 -22.09 5.91 13.45
N ASP A 380 -22.55 6.48 12.33
CA ASP A 380 -21.96 6.31 11.00
C ASP A 380 -20.62 7.07 10.83
N SER A 381 -20.25 7.93 11.79
CA SER A 381 -18.95 8.63 11.79
C SER A 381 -17.77 7.73 12.15
N ILE A 382 -18.03 6.52 12.64
CA ILE A 382 -17.02 5.53 13.04
C ILE A 382 -17.04 4.37 12.04
N PRO A 383 -15.90 3.99 11.42
CA PRO A 383 -15.85 2.83 10.54
C PRO A 383 -16.08 1.53 11.32
N ASN A 384 -16.52 0.47 10.63
CA ASN A 384 -16.73 -0.81 11.29
C ASN A 384 -15.41 -1.36 11.86
N VAL A 385 -15.40 -1.58 13.18
CA VAL A 385 -14.21 -1.93 13.98
C VAL A 385 -13.73 -3.35 13.68
N GLY A 386 -14.64 -4.31 13.45
CA GLY A 386 -14.28 -5.71 13.24
C GLY A 386 -13.33 -5.93 12.05
N PRO A 387 -13.69 -5.49 10.83
CA PRO A 387 -12.82 -5.56 9.66
C PRO A 387 -11.49 -4.81 9.86
N MET A 388 -11.54 -3.61 10.45
CA MET A 388 -10.35 -2.79 10.73
C MET A 388 -9.35 -3.52 11.64
N PHE A 389 -9.83 -4.08 12.74
CA PHE A 389 -9.06 -4.88 13.68
C PHE A 389 -8.39 -6.05 12.96
N TRP A 390 -9.16 -6.94 12.31
CA TRP A 390 -8.59 -8.15 11.72
C TRP A 390 -7.63 -7.87 10.55
N SER A 391 -7.93 -6.88 9.70
CA SER A 391 -7.02 -6.49 8.63
C SER A 391 -5.67 -6.00 9.18
N PHE A 392 -5.67 -5.20 10.25
CA PHE A 392 -4.44 -4.76 10.89
C PHE A 392 -3.63 -5.94 11.46
N ARG A 393 -4.29 -6.88 12.16
CA ARG A 393 -3.61 -8.06 12.74
C ARG A 393 -3.02 -8.98 11.66
N VAL A 394 -3.75 -9.20 10.56
CA VAL A 394 -3.23 -9.98 9.41
C VAL A 394 -2.02 -9.30 8.80
N MET A 395 -2.09 -7.98 8.58
CA MET A 395 -0.97 -7.19 8.04
C MET A 395 0.28 -7.31 8.92
N VAL A 396 0.17 -7.02 10.22
CA VAL A 396 1.29 -7.08 11.17
C VAL A 396 1.83 -8.51 11.30
N GLY A 397 0.95 -9.50 11.44
CA GLY A 397 1.32 -10.91 11.56
C GLY A 397 2.11 -11.40 10.35
N LEU A 398 1.66 -11.09 9.13
CA LEU A 398 2.39 -11.42 7.91
C LEU A 398 3.71 -10.65 7.80
N GLY A 399 3.76 -9.38 8.22
CA GLY A 399 4.99 -8.59 8.30
C GLY A 399 6.06 -9.27 9.18
N MET A 400 5.67 -9.74 10.36
CA MET A 400 6.58 -10.45 11.28
C MET A 400 7.02 -11.81 10.73
N VAL A 401 6.13 -12.57 10.10
CA VAL A 401 6.49 -13.82 9.41
C VAL A 401 7.51 -13.55 8.31
N MET A 402 7.27 -12.53 7.47
CA MET A 402 8.21 -12.15 6.40
C MET A 402 9.57 -11.72 6.95
N LEU A 403 9.62 -10.94 8.03
CA LEU A 403 10.86 -10.56 8.71
C LEU A 403 11.68 -11.80 9.11
N ILE A 404 11.03 -12.78 9.74
CA ILE A 404 11.70 -14.02 10.17
C ILE A 404 12.26 -14.77 8.96
N VAL A 405 11.46 -14.97 7.91
CA VAL A 405 11.89 -15.74 6.73
C VAL A 405 13.01 -15.03 5.97
N ILE A 406 12.87 -13.73 5.73
CA ILE A 406 13.89 -12.93 5.04
C ILE A 406 15.17 -12.84 5.89
N GLY A 407 15.05 -12.65 7.20
CA GLY A 407 16.18 -12.64 8.13
C GLY A 407 16.95 -13.96 8.12
N LEU A 408 16.24 -15.09 8.18
CA LEU A 408 16.85 -16.42 8.05
C LEU A 408 17.50 -16.63 6.67
N ALA A 409 16.83 -16.18 5.60
CA ALA A 409 17.40 -16.23 4.25
C ALA A 409 18.70 -15.43 4.15
N PHE A 410 18.73 -14.20 4.68
CA PHE A 410 19.91 -13.37 4.73
C PHE A 410 21.04 -14.01 5.55
N LEU A 411 20.74 -14.55 6.73
CA LEU A 411 21.73 -15.25 7.56
C LEU A 411 22.35 -16.44 6.83
N GLN A 412 21.54 -17.21 6.09
CA GLN A 412 22.05 -18.32 5.28
C GLN A 412 22.83 -17.85 4.05
N SER A 413 22.44 -16.72 3.44
CA SER A 413 23.20 -16.06 2.37
C SER A 413 24.58 -15.60 2.86
N ALA A 414 24.64 -14.93 4.01
CA ALA A 414 25.88 -14.45 4.63
C ALA A 414 26.84 -15.60 4.97
N LYS A 415 26.29 -16.74 5.44
CA LYS A 415 27.06 -17.96 5.70
C LYS A 415 27.40 -18.76 4.43
N GLN A 416 26.90 -18.35 3.26
CA GLN A 416 26.98 -19.08 1.99
C GLN A 416 26.41 -20.52 2.05
N ARG A 417 25.38 -20.75 2.89
CA ARG A 417 24.80 -22.05 3.24
C ARG A 417 23.33 -22.19 2.86
N VAL A 418 22.90 -21.54 1.80
CA VAL A 418 21.47 -21.49 1.40
C VAL A 418 20.90 -22.88 1.08
N LEU A 419 21.69 -23.83 0.58
CA LEU A 419 21.25 -25.21 0.32
C LEU A 419 21.19 -26.10 1.58
N ASP A 420 21.76 -25.66 2.70
CA ASP A 420 21.83 -26.48 3.92
C ASP A 420 20.46 -26.64 4.59
N LYS A 421 19.50 -25.76 4.30
CA LYS A 421 18.18 -25.71 4.95
C LYS A 421 17.06 -25.76 3.89
N PRO A 422 16.72 -26.93 3.33
CA PRO A 422 15.68 -27.05 2.31
C PRO A 422 14.29 -26.63 2.80
N TRP A 423 14.02 -26.72 4.11
CA TRP A 423 12.77 -26.21 4.69
C TRP A 423 12.64 -24.68 4.53
N LEU A 424 13.74 -23.93 4.59
CA LEU A 424 13.74 -22.48 4.42
C LEU A 424 13.42 -22.10 2.98
N LEU A 425 13.95 -22.87 2.01
CA LEU A 425 13.62 -22.70 0.60
C LEU A 425 12.14 -23.00 0.31
N LYS A 426 11.57 -24.03 0.95
CA LYS A 426 10.13 -24.32 0.87
C LYS A 426 9.31 -23.18 1.48
N LEU A 427 9.73 -22.68 2.63
CA LEU A 427 9.06 -21.59 3.31
C LEU A 427 9.08 -20.30 2.48
N ALA A 428 10.21 -19.98 1.84
CA ALA A 428 10.33 -18.85 0.91
C ALA A 428 9.32 -18.92 -0.25
N ILE A 429 8.96 -20.12 -0.73
CA ILE A 429 7.92 -20.31 -1.74
C ILE A 429 6.52 -20.14 -1.14
N VAL A 430 6.29 -20.71 0.05
CA VAL A 430 4.98 -20.64 0.73
C VAL A 430 4.61 -19.20 1.09
N ILE A 431 5.59 -18.38 1.50
CA ILE A 431 5.33 -16.97 1.83
C ILE A 431 5.17 -16.08 0.60
N LEU A 432 5.26 -16.61 -0.63
CA LEU A 432 5.15 -15.80 -1.84
C LEU A 432 3.88 -14.93 -1.85
N PRO A 433 2.67 -15.39 -1.47
CA PRO A 433 1.48 -14.54 -1.45
C PRO A 433 1.43 -13.51 -0.29
N ALA A 434 2.27 -13.68 0.74
CA ALA A 434 2.19 -12.90 1.98
C ALA A 434 2.33 -11.38 1.80
N PRO A 435 3.27 -10.86 0.98
CA PRO A 435 3.39 -9.42 0.77
C PRO A 435 2.12 -8.81 0.16
N TRP A 436 1.53 -9.47 -0.84
CA TRP A 436 0.27 -9.02 -1.46
C TRP A 436 -0.86 -8.99 -0.44
N LEU A 437 -1.04 -10.05 0.35
CA LEU A 437 -2.10 -10.10 1.37
C LEU A 437 -1.91 -9.02 2.44
N ALA A 438 -0.68 -8.83 2.93
CA ALA A 438 -0.37 -7.82 3.93
C ALA A 438 -0.63 -6.40 3.39
N ILE A 439 -0.22 -6.12 2.16
CA ILE A 439 -0.42 -4.83 1.48
C ILE A 439 -1.91 -4.55 1.26
N GLN A 440 -2.69 -5.53 0.80
CA GLN A 440 -4.13 -5.36 0.59
C GLN A 440 -4.85 -5.08 1.92
N CYS A 441 -4.46 -5.78 3.00
CA CYS A 441 -4.96 -5.48 4.35
C CYS A 441 -4.54 -4.09 4.82
N GLY A 442 -3.29 -3.67 4.58
CA GLY A 442 -2.80 -2.34 4.95
C GLY A 442 -3.52 -1.20 4.22
N TRP A 443 -3.75 -1.35 2.91
CA TRP A 443 -4.57 -0.39 2.16
C TRP A 443 -6.02 -0.38 2.62
N PHE A 444 -6.59 -1.54 2.95
CA PHE A 444 -7.92 -1.60 3.55
C PHE A 444 -7.97 -0.82 4.86
N VAL A 445 -7.02 -1.03 5.78
CA VAL A 445 -6.92 -0.26 7.02
C VAL A 445 -6.77 1.25 6.76
N ALA A 446 -5.93 1.65 5.82
CA ALA A 446 -5.71 3.07 5.52
C ALA A 446 -6.93 3.76 4.89
N GLU A 447 -7.62 3.10 3.97
CA GLU A 447 -8.69 3.70 3.16
C GLU A 447 -10.09 3.44 3.74
N TYR A 448 -10.39 2.21 4.18
CA TYR A 448 -11.65 1.92 4.87
C TYR A 448 -11.67 2.59 6.25
N GLY A 449 -10.53 2.70 6.92
CA GLY A 449 -10.43 3.42 8.19
C GLY A 449 -10.62 4.94 8.08
N ARG A 450 -10.66 5.51 6.87
CA ARG A 450 -11.02 6.91 6.63
C ARG A 450 -12.54 7.09 6.51
N GLN A 451 -13.31 6.02 6.31
CA GLN A 451 -14.77 6.11 6.25
C GLN A 451 -15.32 6.74 7.54
N PRO A 452 -16.34 7.61 7.44
CA PRO A 452 -17.19 7.88 6.27
C PRO A 452 -16.69 8.98 5.32
N TRP A 453 -15.41 9.35 5.39
CA TRP A 453 -14.85 10.47 4.65
C TRP A 453 -14.15 10.06 3.35
N THR A 454 -14.39 10.83 2.28
CA THR A 454 -13.50 10.81 1.10
C THR A 454 -12.28 11.68 1.35
N ILE A 455 -12.48 12.88 1.90
CA ILE A 455 -11.45 13.74 2.47
C ILE A 455 -11.75 13.89 3.95
N ALA A 456 -10.82 13.45 4.80
CA ALA A 456 -10.99 13.41 6.25
C ALA A 456 -11.55 14.73 6.77
N GLU A 457 -12.63 14.66 7.55
CA GLU A 457 -13.32 15.79 8.21
C GLU A 457 -13.92 16.87 7.30
N ILE A 458 -13.71 16.81 5.99
CA ILE A 458 -14.11 17.85 5.04
C ILE A 458 -15.24 17.38 4.13
N LEU A 459 -15.08 16.21 3.49
CA LEU A 459 -16.01 15.75 2.46
C LEU A 459 -16.44 14.30 2.70
N PRO A 460 -17.71 14.07 3.12
CA PRO A 460 -18.28 12.74 3.27
C PRO A 460 -18.32 11.96 1.95
N THR A 461 -18.16 10.64 2.03
CA THR A 461 -18.23 9.75 0.85
C THR A 461 -19.58 9.76 0.17
N ALA A 462 -20.67 9.88 0.95
CA ALA A 462 -22.03 9.95 0.42
C ALA A 462 -22.24 11.15 -0.53
N MET A 463 -21.52 12.25 -0.34
CA MET A 463 -21.62 13.44 -1.20
C MET A 463 -20.65 13.42 -2.38
N SER A 464 -19.66 12.53 -2.38
CA SER A 464 -18.52 12.61 -3.30
C SER A 464 -18.82 12.07 -4.70
N THR A 465 -19.85 11.24 -4.84
CA THR A 465 -20.14 10.48 -6.06
C THR A 465 -20.77 11.30 -7.17
N SER A 466 -20.60 10.84 -8.40
CA SER A 466 -21.32 11.35 -9.56
C SER A 466 -22.81 10.98 -9.52
N SER A 467 -23.64 11.77 -10.20
CA SER A 467 -25.07 11.48 -10.40
C SER A 467 -25.25 10.43 -11.52
N LEU A 468 -24.98 9.17 -11.22
CA LEU A 468 -25.09 8.03 -12.14
C LEU A 468 -26.24 7.09 -11.77
N SER A 469 -26.73 6.33 -12.75
CA SER A 469 -27.67 5.23 -12.47
C SER A 469 -26.94 3.98 -11.98
N ALA A 470 -27.61 3.18 -11.14
CA ALA A 470 -27.09 1.88 -10.69
C ALA A 470 -26.75 0.95 -11.87
N SER A 471 -27.54 0.99 -12.95
CA SER A 471 -27.28 0.19 -14.16
C SER A 471 -25.97 0.55 -14.86
N GLU A 472 -25.60 1.83 -14.93
CA GLU A 472 -24.33 2.26 -15.54
C GLU A 472 -23.13 1.80 -14.69
N LEU A 473 -23.26 1.89 -13.36
CA LEU A 473 -22.25 1.39 -12.43
C LEU A 473 -22.10 -0.13 -12.51
N ILE A 474 -23.19 -0.89 -12.46
CA ILE A 474 -23.14 -2.35 -12.59
C ILE A 474 -22.52 -2.78 -13.92
N PHE A 475 -22.93 -2.15 -15.02
CA PHE A 475 -22.36 -2.41 -16.34
C PHE A 475 -20.85 -2.19 -16.37
N SER A 476 -20.38 -1.04 -15.88
CA SER A 476 -18.96 -0.72 -15.88
C SER A 476 -18.15 -1.56 -14.89
N ILE A 477 -18.71 -1.93 -13.72
CA ILE A 477 -18.12 -2.90 -12.79
C ILE A 477 -17.90 -4.25 -13.48
N VAL A 478 -18.94 -4.80 -14.11
CA VAL A 478 -18.86 -6.10 -14.80
C VAL A 478 -17.84 -6.06 -15.93
N LEU A 479 -17.83 -4.98 -16.72
CA LEU A 479 -16.90 -4.81 -17.83
C LEU A 479 -15.44 -4.75 -17.35
N ILE A 480 -15.14 -3.88 -16.36
CA ILE A 480 -13.78 -3.71 -15.83
C ILE A 480 -13.32 -4.99 -15.13
N CYS A 481 -14.15 -5.58 -14.27
CA CYS A 481 -13.79 -6.81 -13.56
C CYS A 481 -13.61 -7.99 -14.50
N GLY A 482 -14.46 -8.12 -15.53
CA GLY A 482 -14.33 -9.14 -16.56
C GLY A 482 -13.02 -9.02 -17.32
N PHE A 483 -12.70 -7.80 -17.78
CA PHE A 483 -11.43 -7.51 -18.45
C PHE A 483 -10.22 -7.79 -17.55
N TYR A 484 -10.22 -7.30 -16.31
CA TYR A 484 -9.13 -7.52 -15.36
C TYR A 484 -8.95 -8.99 -14.99
N THR A 485 -10.03 -9.75 -14.86
CA THR A 485 -9.95 -11.19 -14.58
C THR A 485 -9.26 -11.93 -15.74
N VAL A 486 -9.66 -11.63 -16.99
CA VAL A 486 -9.02 -12.23 -18.17
C VAL A 486 -7.56 -11.83 -18.27
N ALA A 487 -7.26 -10.54 -18.08
CA ALA A 487 -5.89 -10.03 -18.11
C ALA A 487 -5.02 -10.70 -17.04
N LEU A 488 -5.51 -10.82 -15.80
CA LEU A 488 -4.82 -11.48 -14.69
C LEU A 488 -4.55 -12.96 -15.00
N VAL A 489 -5.51 -13.69 -15.59
CA VAL A 489 -5.30 -15.10 -15.99
C VAL A 489 -4.19 -15.21 -17.02
N VAL A 490 -4.16 -14.32 -18.03
CA VAL A 490 -3.10 -14.29 -19.05
C VAL A 490 -1.75 -13.94 -18.43
N GLU A 491 -1.70 -12.92 -17.59
CA GLU A 491 -0.51 -12.48 -16.87
C GLU A 491 0.07 -13.63 -16.03
N MET A 492 -0.76 -14.26 -15.19
CA MET A 492 -0.34 -15.36 -14.33
C MET A 492 0.13 -16.56 -15.14
N PHE A 493 -0.53 -16.88 -16.27
CA PHE A 493 -0.05 -17.91 -17.19
C PHE A 493 1.36 -17.60 -17.70
N LEU A 494 1.63 -16.35 -18.13
CA LEU A 494 2.94 -15.95 -18.61
C LEU A 494 3.98 -15.94 -17.48
N MET A 495 3.65 -15.43 -16.30
CA MET A 495 4.50 -15.47 -15.12
C MET A 495 4.91 -16.89 -14.76
N PHE A 496 3.95 -17.81 -14.61
CA PHE A 496 4.26 -19.22 -14.32
C PHE A 496 5.05 -19.88 -15.45
N ARG A 497 4.73 -19.61 -16.71
CA ARG A 497 5.44 -20.17 -17.86
C ARG A 497 6.92 -19.76 -17.84
N PHE A 498 7.21 -18.47 -17.72
CA PHE A 498 8.60 -17.98 -17.75
C PHE A 498 9.35 -18.26 -16.46
N ALA A 499 8.69 -18.22 -15.30
CA ALA A 499 9.29 -18.63 -14.03
C ALA A 499 9.55 -20.15 -13.96
N ARG A 500 8.83 -21.00 -14.70
CA ARG A 500 9.15 -22.44 -14.78
C ARG A 500 10.29 -22.76 -15.74
N LEU A 501 10.38 -22.01 -16.84
CA LEU A 501 11.47 -22.11 -17.82
C LEU A 501 12.79 -21.54 -17.28
N GLY A 502 12.73 -20.53 -16.42
CA GLY A 502 13.90 -19.87 -15.86
C GLY A 502 14.76 -19.15 -16.90
N PRO A 503 16.07 -18.99 -16.63
CA PRO A 503 16.97 -18.25 -17.51
C PRO A 503 17.13 -18.90 -18.90
N SER A 504 16.77 -20.17 -19.08
CA SER A 504 16.66 -20.81 -20.41
C SER A 504 15.64 -20.16 -21.35
N SER A 505 14.78 -19.27 -20.84
CA SER A 505 13.92 -18.44 -21.67
C SER A 505 14.68 -17.35 -22.44
N LEU A 506 15.96 -17.11 -22.11
CA LEU A 506 16.81 -16.12 -22.77
C LEU A 506 17.51 -16.66 -24.03
N LYS A 507 17.56 -17.99 -24.23
CA LYS A 507 18.17 -18.63 -25.41
C LYS A 507 19.64 -18.28 -25.59
N THR A 508 20.40 -18.39 -24.51
CA THR A 508 21.83 -18.00 -24.49
C THR A 508 22.81 -19.15 -24.73
N GLY A 509 22.34 -20.39 -24.65
CA GLY A 509 23.13 -21.63 -24.68
C GLY A 509 23.73 -22.05 -23.33
N ARG A 510 23.50 -21.32 -22.24
CA ARG A 510 24.19 -21.46 -20.94
C ARG A 510 23.35 -22.06 -19.81
N TYR A 511 22.04 -22.25 -20.01
CA TYR A 511 21.12 -22.60 -18.92
C TYR A 511 20.54 -24.00 -19.03
N HIS A 512 19.96 -24.48 -17.93
CA HIS A 512 19.56 -25.87 -17.69
C HIS A 512 18.81 -26.56 -18.84
N PHE A 513 17.82 -25.90 -19.44
CA PHE A 513 17.01 -26.47 -20.52
C PHE A 513 17.55 -26.21 -21.94
N GLU A 514 18.77 -25.68 -22.09
CA GLU A 514 19.35 -25.34 -23.38
C GLU A 514 20.33 -26.41 -23.90
N SER A 515 20.96 -27.20 -23.02
CA SER A 515 21.82 -28.34 -23.39
C SER A 515 21.88 -29.41 -22.29
N ALA A 516 22.17 -30.67 -22.66
CA ALA A 516 22.36 -31.75 -21.70
C ALA A 516 23.59 -31.54 -20.80
N ASP A 517 24.63 -30.89 -21.33
CA ASP A 517 25.85 -30.58 -20.57
C ASP A 517 25.59 -29.59 -19.44
N ASN A 518 24.76 -28.57 -19.67
CA ASN A 518 24.38 -27.59 -18.65
C ASN A 518 23.62 -28.27 -17.49
N ALA A 519 22.70 -29.19 -17.80
CA ALA A 519 21.99 -29.97 -16.80
C ALA A 519 22.95 -30.89 -16.00
N ALA A 520 23.97 -31.46 -16.66
CA ALA A 520 25.00 -32.25 -16.00
C ALA A 520 25.90 -31.39 -15.09
N GLU A 521 26.21 -30.16 -15.48
CA GLU A 521 26.97 -29.21 -14.64
C GLU A 521 26.21 -28.84 -13.36
N ASP A 522 24.92 -28.52 -13.47
CA ASP A 522 24.05 -28.28 -12.32
C ASP A 522 24.05 -29.48 -11.36
N ALA A 523 23.92 -30.70 -11.88
CA ALA A 523 23.95 -31.92 -11.07
C ALA A 523 25.29 -32.11 -10.34
N ARG A 524 26.42 -31.84 -11.02
CA ARG A 524 27.76 -31.88 -10.40
C ARG A 524 27.92 -30.84 -9.31
N LEU A 525 27.45 -29.61 -9.55
CA LEU A 525 27.51 -28.53 -8.58
C LEU A 525 26.65 -28.84 -7.35
N LEU A 526 25.45 -29.38 -7.56
CA LEU A 526 24.58 -29.84 -6.46
C LEU A 526 25.27 -30.92 -5.63
N ALA A 527 25.81 -31.96 -6.27
CA ALA A 527 26.49 -33.05 -5.58
C ALA A 527 27.68 -32.55 -4.73
N LYS A 528 28.49 -31.62 -5.28
CA LYS A 528 29.59 -30.99 -4.55
C LYS A 528 29.11 -30.23 -3.31
N LEU A 529 28.01 -29.48 -3.44
CA LEU A 529 27.44 -28.69 -2.34
C LEU A 529 26.80 -29.59 -1.27
N THR A 530 26.13 -30.66 -1.68
CA THR A 530 25.56 -31.66 -0.76
C THR A 530 26.66 -32.37 0.02
N LYS A 531 27.76 -32.78 -0.64
CA LYS A 531 28.90 -33.40 0.06
C LYS A 531 29.54 -32.46 1.08
N ALA A 532 29.71 -31.18 0.71
CA ALA A 532 30.24 -30.16 1.62
C ALA A 532 29.32 -29.88 2.81
N ARG A 533 28.00 -30.05 2.63
CA ARG A 533 27.02 -29.96 3.74
C ARG A 533 27.19 -31.14 4.69
N GLN A 534 27.23 -32.36 4.16
CA GLN A 534 27.34 -33.57 4.97
C GLN A 534 28.62 -33.56 5.81
N SER A 535 29.77 -33.20 5.22
CA SER A 535 31.02 -33.08 5.99
C SER A 535 30.96 -32.06 7.13
N ARG A 536 30.11 -31.02 7.02
CA ARG A 536 29.89 -30.04 8.11
C ARG A 536 28.95 -30.56 9.18
N GLU A 537 27.96 -31.38 8.81
CA GLU A 537 27.06 -32.05 9.75
C GLU A 537 27.86 -33.07 10.56
N ASP A 538 28.67 -33.91 9.90
CA ASP A 538 29.56 -34.89 10.54
C ASP A 538 30.55 -34.21 11.53
N ALA A 539 31.13 -33.08 11.13
CA ALA A 539 32.05 -32.33 11.99
C ALA A 539 31.36 -31.71 13.23
N LYS A 540 30.07 -31.37 13.13
CA LYS A 540 29.27 -30.87 14.27
C LYS A 540 28.91 -31.99 15.23
N GLU A 541 28.53 -33.17 14.74
CA GLU A 541 28.25 -34.33 15.59
C GLU A 541 29.51 -34.74 16.37
N ALA A 542 30.67 -34.78 15.70
CA ALA A 542 31.95 -35.11 16.31
C ALA A 542 32.36 -34.13 17.45
N THR A 543 31.95 -32.86 17.37
CA THR A 543 32.23 -31.83 18.39
C THR A 543 31.17 -31.73 19.47
N SER A 544 30.02 -32.38 19.30
CA SER A 544 28.96 -32.48 20.33
C SER A 544 29.08 -33.72 21.23
N HIS A 545 29.87 -34.71 20.80
CA HIS A 545 30.16 -35.94 21.54
C HIS A 545 31.51 -35.91 22.28
N ALA A 546 32.24 -34.79 22.20
CA ALA A 546 33.44 -34.47 22.96
C ALA A 546 33.13 -33.34 23.93
#